data_AF-A0A0F6W247-F1
#
_entry.id   AF-A0A0F6W247-F1
#
_cell.length_a   1.000
_cell.length_b   1.000
_cell.length_c   1.000
_cell.angle_alpha   90.00
_cell.angle_beta   90.00
_cell.angle_gamma   90.00
#
_symmetry.space_group_name_H-M   'P 1'
#
loop_
_entity.id
_entity.type
_entity.pdbx_description
1 polymer ?
#
loop_
_entity_poly.entity_id
_entity_poly.type
_entity_poly.pdbx_seq_one_letter_code
_entity_poly.pdbx_strand_id
1 'polypeptide(L)'
;MIVSLALVACDSCERGGPVPFGLDGGSAGRARTEGPGETQARPDAPARASMVTRELPDGTAQVEVEGASIAIEGESLRALGAIDLDRDGDRDVVLVTGGTGAHGPRVLFASRDGAAFAAPIELATTPALASGCTIDRATLRALSDDRLAAEADATCASGDAPRVLHVIAIAAEARPRVLERFVLRARAVDVAPAESLALRIEDRDGDGHADLVADVALRAEGVEAAADVSLAFLDRPAGLARDATEPEARIAALAQEARTALRRHPDRARAIASRALTLWDALCREPGRARLEIGGAAGVPCGRSAGAGRALAVLAQAAARTSDPLLALDALSRLGSTSQISVRDGERDAARSALDGLANAALTIHEGPALEAPRERGPRRSVLAFLAEDRLLVRGSAPRVITLESGGEQRGADAESSLAMVDPSGGRRLVAIERRCAGTVLVIGPVDALADLGGARHDALIAPRRPPPGAPCPDLTPALRADEDGWRALGWAPQGVLLARGTELRVVPLDLEGRAAGDPVVLEAGAAIPAPIAPGHATADARVYAYATSAGLVVITLAPERRAEFVRPAGWVAPEGASIDVAVSPSGRRLAWIADGRVRWIERAP
;
A
#
# COMPACT_ATOMS: atom_id res chain seq x y z
N MET A 1 36.79 63.64 -41.14
CA MET A 1 35.37 63.85 -40.82
C MET A 1 35.27 63.74 -39.31
N ILE A 2 34.91 64.84 -38.66
CA ILE A 2 34.89 65.03 -37.20
C ILE A 2 33.58 64.44 -36.65
N VAL A 3 33.63 63.79 -35.49
CA VAL A 3 32.87 64.15 -34.26
C VAL A 3 33.08 63.05 -33.21
N SER A 4 33.65 63.48 -32.08
CA SER A 4 33.77 62.80 -30.79
C SER A 4 32.41 62.54 -30.13
N LEU A 5 32.32 61.54 -29.24
CA LEU A 5 31.51 61.68 -28.03
C LEU A 5 32.04 60.79 -26.90
N ALA A 6 31.83 61.27 -25.67
CA ALA A 6 32.68 61.08 -24.52
C ALA A 6 32.35 59.83 -23.69
N LEU A 7 33.39 59.34 -23.00
CA LEU A 7 33.31 58.55 -21.79
C LEU A 7 32.94 59.45 -20.61
N VAL A 8 31.93 59.07 -19.82
CA VAL A 8 31.86 59.31 -18.37
C VAL A 8 31.29 58.05 -17.71
N ALA A 9 31.99 57.61 -16.67
CA ALA A 9 31.80 56.38 -15.90
C ALA A 9 30.76 56.53 -14.76
N CYS A 10 30.33 55.39 -14.20
CA CYS A 10 30.26 55.11 -12.75
C CYS A 10 29.89 53.62 -12.58
N ASP A 11 30.83 52.76 -12.20
CA ASP A 11 31.19 52.37 -10.81
C ASP A 11 30.11 51.58 -10.06
N SER A 12 30.22 50.24 -10.12
CA SER A 12 30.17 49.31 -8.98
C SER A 12 29.86 47.89 -9.47
N CYS A 13 30.90 47.11 -9.73
CA CYS A 13 30.82 45.67 -9.89
C CYS A 13 31.92 45.08 -9.01
N GLU A 14 31.63 44.78 -7.74
CA GLU A 14 32.49 43.87 -6.98
C GLU A 14 31.68 43.00 -6.00
N ARG A 15 31.93 41.69 -6.13
CA ARG A 15 31.63 40.56 -5.23
C ARG A 15 30.34 39.77 -5.45
N GLY A 16 30.22 39.19 -6.65
CA GLY A 16 29.62 37.86 -6.80
C GLY A 16 30.70 36.79 -6.60
N GLY A 17 30.73 36.13 -5.44
CA GLY A 17 31.50 34.91 -5.24
C GLY A 17 30.69 33.71 -5.74
N PRO A 18 31.23 32.81 -6.58
CA PRO A 18 30.53 31.60 -6.98
C PRO A 18 30.41 30.63 -5.79
N VAL A 19 29.19 30.19 -5.50
CA VAL A 19 28.91 29.18 -4.47
C VAL A 19 29.22 27.80 -5.05
N PRO A 20 30.11 26.98 -4.46
CA PRO A 20 30.49 25.70 -5.03
C PRO A 20 29.49 24.62 -4.63
N PHE A 21 28.84 24.00 -5.62
CA PHE A 21 28.24 22.69 -5.44
C PHE A 21 29.37 21.65 -5.45
N GLY A 22 29.65 21.07 -4.28
CA GLY A 22 30.61 19.99 -4.11
C GLY A 22 30.03 18.90 -3.21
N LEU A 23 29.89 17.71 -3.77
CA LEU A 23 29.71 16.46 -3.04
C LEU A 23 31.00 16.11 -2.28
N ASP A 24 30.81 15.29 -1.24
CA ASP A 24 31.77 14.47 -0.48
C ASP A 24 32.38 15.00 0.83
N GLY A 25 32.33 14.10 1.82
CA GLY A 25 33.50 13.79 2.65
C GLY A 25 33.64 14.58 3.95
N GLY A 26 33.35 13.93 5.07
CA GLY A 26 33.38 14.54 6.38
C GLY A 26 34.73 15.07 6.86
N SER A 27 34.68 15.96 7.85
CA SER A 27 35.50 15.90 9.06
C SER A 27 35.04 16.98 10.03
N ALA A 28 34.99 16.62 11.31
CA ALA A 28 34.60 17.48 12.41
C ALA A 28 35.57 18.66 12.56
N GLY A 29 35.02 19.88 12.64
CA GLY A 29 35.76 21.12 12.89
C GLY A 29 35.04 21.99 13.92
N ARG A 30 35.61 22.01 15.13
CA ARG A 30 35.40 22.89 16.30
C ARG A 30 34.44 24.08 16.15
N ALA A 31 33.45 24.12 17.05
CA ALA A 31 32.67 25.29 17.42
C ALA A 31 33.56 26.44 17.91
N ARG A 32 33.35 27.64 17.34
CA ARG A 32 33.81 28.93 17.87
C ARG A 32 32.65 29.56 18.64
N THR A 33 32.96 29.97 19.86
CA THR A 33 32.09 30.70 20.78
C THR A 33 31.95 32.15 20.29
N GLU A 34 30.73 32.58 19.97
CA GLU A 34 30.38 34.01 19.82
C GLU A 34 29.44 34.42 20.97
N GLY A 35 29.71 35.59 21.52
CA GLY A 35 29.12 36.11 22.76
C GLY A 35 27.70 36.66 22.61
N PRO A 36 27.09 37.09 23.73
CA PRO A 36 25.69 37.50 23.77
C PRO A 36 25.51 38.87 23.09
N GLY A 37 24.84 38.89 21.94
CA GLY A 37 24.33 40.10 21.32
C GLY A 37 23.04 40.55 22.02
N GLU A 38 22.99 41.83 22.39
CA GLU A 38 21.83 42.50 22.99
C GLU A 38 20.57 42.35 22.13
N THR A 39 19.52 41.79 22.73
CA THR A 39 18.17 41.75 22.18
C THR A 39 17.58 43.17 22.18
N GLN A 40 17.63 43.86 21.03
CA GLN A 40 16.81 45.05 20.84
C GLN A 40 15.34 44.64 20.75
N ALA A 41 14.53 45.14 21.69
CA ALA A 41 13.09 44.97 21.70
C ALA A 41 12.48 45.56 20.42
N ARG A 42 11.83 44.69 19.64
CA ARG A 42 11.02 45.05 18.48
C ARG A 42 9.81 45.87 18.98
N PRO A 43 9.44 47.00 18.34
CA PRO A 43 8.23 47.73 18.72
C PRO A 43 7.00 46.85 18.50
N ASP A 44 6.05 46.94 19.44
CA ASP A 44 4.76 46.23 19.42
C ASP A 44 4.07 46.41 18.06
N ALA A 45 3.96 45.31 17.31
CA ALA A 45 3.18 45.30 16.08
C ALA A 45 1.70 45.53 16.42
N PRO A 46 0.95 46.33 15.63
CA PRO A 46 -0.47 46.51 15.87
C PRO A 46 -1.18 45.16 15.83
N ALA A 47 -2.15 44.97 16.74
CA ALA A 47 -2.98 43.77 16.82
C ALA A 47 -3.63 43.50 15.45
N ARG A 48 -3.27 42.38 14.82
CA ARG A 48 -3.80 41.99 13.52
C ARG A 48 -5.29 41.61 13.64
N ALA A 49 -6.08 41.95 12.63
CA ALA A 49 -7.49 41.60 12.57
C ALA A 49 -7.64 40.07 12.56
N SER A 50 -8.45 39.53 13.48
CA SER A 50 -8.72 38.09 13.52
C SER A 50 -9.55 37.67 12.30
N MET A 51 -9.15 36.58 11.66
CA MET A 51 -9.93 35.97 10.59
C MET A 51 -11.28 35.50 11.14
N VAL A 52 -12.36 35.76 10.40
CA VAL A 52 -13.71 35.25 10.68
C VAL A 52 -14.03 34.13 9.71
N THR A 53 -14.26 32.92 10.21
CA THR A 53 -14.52 31.72 9.40
C THR A 53 -15.96 31.24 9.54
N ARG A 54 -16.55 30.75 8.45
CA ARG A 54 -17.90 30.18 8.43
C ARG A 54 -17.97 28.96 7.53
N GLU A 55 -18.51 27.85 8.05
CA GLU A 55 -18.94 26.72 7.24
C GLU A 55 -20.30 27.05 6.59
N LEU A 56 -20.47 26.69 5.32
CA LEU A 56 -21.66 27.00 4.54
C LEU A 56 -22.40 25.72 4.16
N PRO A 57 -23.75 25.68 4.26
CA PRO A 57 -24.54 24.55 3.79
C PRO A 57 -24.33 24.28 2.31
N ASP A 58 -24.51 23.03 1.90
CA ASP A 58 -24.49 22.68 0.49
C ASP A 58 -25.59 23.42 -0.30
N GLY A 59 -25.29 23.74 -1.55
CA GLY A 59 -26.17 24.56 -2.41
C GLY A 59 -26.10 26.08 -2.16
N THR A 60 -25.26 26.56 -1.24
CA THR A 60 -25.05 28.01 -1.05
C THR A 60 -24.40 28.62 -2.30
N ALA A 61 -25.12 29.41 -3.09
CA ALA A 61 -24.59 30.01 -4.32
C ALA A 61 -24.00 31.44 -4.12
N GLN A 62 -24.43 32.13 -3.06
CA GLN A 62 -24.06 33.52 -2.78
C GLN A 62 -23.91 33.73 -1.27
N VAL A 63 -22.98 34.60 -0.91
CA VAL A 63 -22.74 35.04 0.47
C VAL A 63 -22.49 36.54 0.53
N GLU A 64 -22.96 37.17 1.60
CA GLU A 64 -22.68 38.57 1.92
C GLU A 64 -21.63 38.64 3.05
N VAL A 65 -20.66 39.53 2.87
CA VAL A 65 -19.63 39.88 3.85
C VAL A 65 -19.59 41.41 3.95
N GLU A 66 -19.94 41.93 5.12
CA GLU A 66 -19.88 43.36 5.43
C GLU A 66 -20.59 44.27 4.40
N GLY A 67 -21.75 43.83 3.88
CA GLY A 67 -22.53 44.59 2.91
C GLY A 67 -22.20 44.31 1.44
N ALA A 68 -21.08 43.64 1.16
CA ALA A 68 -20.68 43.24 -0.19
C ALA A 68 -21.07 41.78 -0.46
N SER A 69 -21.64 41.52 -1.64
CA SER A 69 -22.04 40.17 -2.08
C SER A 69 -21.00 39.53 -2.98
N ILE A 70 -20.77 38.23 -2.78
CA ILE A 70 -19.97 37.38 -3.67
C ILE A 70 -20.76 36.12 -4.02
N ALA A 71 -20.81 35.82 -5.33
CA ALA A 71 -21.49 34.65 -5.88
C ALA A 71 -20.55 33.91 -6.83
N ILE A 72 -20.65 32.57 -6.87
CA ILE A 72 -19.92 31.72 -7.79
C ILE A 72 -20.92 30.97 -8.66
N GLU A 73 -20.87 31.20 -9.97
CA GLU A 73 -21.79 30.55 -10.89
C GLU A 73 -21.49 29.05 -11.02
N GLY A 74 -22.53 28.23 -10.91
CA GLY A 74 -22.44 26.79 -11.16
C GLY A 74 -21.78 25.95 -10.06
N GLU A 75 -21.39 26.54 -8.93
CA GLU A 75 -20.77 25.83 -7.80
C GLU A 75 -21.46 26.18 -6.47
N SER A 76 -21.40 25.26 -5.50
CA SER A 76 -21.79 25.56 -4.12
C SER A 76 -20.59 26.04 -3.30
N LEU A 77 -20.76 27.16 -2.61
CA LEU A 77 -19.85 27.64 -1.57
C LEU A 77 -20.01 26.77 -0.32
N ARG A 78 -18.90 26.27 0.21
CA ARG A 78 -18.87 25.33 1.34
C ARG A 78 -18.15 25.87 2.57
N ALA A 79 -17.20 26.79 2.38
CA ALA A 79 -16.58 27.53 3.49
C ALA A 79 -16.17 28.94 3.06
N LEU A 80 -16.12 29.85 4.02
CA LEU A 80 -15.67 31.23 3.86
C LEU A 80 -14.74 31.62 5.02
N GLY A 81 -13.66 32.34 4.71
CA GLY A 81 -12.79 33.02 5.65
C GLY A 81 -12.63 34.47 5.25
N ALA A 82 -13.02 35.41 6.12
CA ALA A 82 -12.90 36.84 5.90
C ALA A 82 -11.73 37.43 6.71
N ILE A 83 -10.80 38.09 6.04
CA ILE A 83 -9.57 38.64 6.62
C ILE A 83 -9.09 39.82 5.76
N ASP A 84 -8.60 40.88 6.39
CA ASP A 84 -7.99 42.04 5.73
C ASP A 84 -6.52 41.71 5.38
N LEU A 85 -6.27 41.22 4.15
CA LEU A 85 -4.94 40.71 3.76
C LEU A 85 -3.99 41.83 3.31
N ASP A 86 -4.52 42.86 2.66
CA ASP A 86 -3.74 43.98 2.13
C ASP A 86 -3.65 45.19 3.08
N ARG A 87 -4.40 45.16 4.19
CA ARG A 87 -4.42 46.14 5.27
C ARG A 87 -5.01 47.48 4.86
N ASP A 88 -5.97 47.45 3.95
CA ASP A 88 -6.73 48.65 3.57
C ASP A 88 -7.94 48.90 4.50
N GLY A 89 -8.26 47.95 5.38
CA GLY A 89 -9.33 48.01 6.37
C GLY A 89 -10.63 47.35 5.91
N ASP A 90 -10.74 46.93 4.65
CA ASP A 90 -11.80 46.08 4.16
C ASP A 90 -11.42 44.60 4.32
N ARG A 91 -12.42 43.74 4.57
CA ARG A 91 -12.17 42.29 4.63
C ARG A 91 -12.25 41.65 3.26
N ASP A 92 -11.12 41.09 2.82
CA ASP A 92 -11.06 40.15 1.71
C ASP A 92 -11.62 38.79 2.11
N VAL A 93 -11.86 37.93 1.11
CA VAL A 93 -12.42 36.60 1.35
C VAL A 93 -11.63 35.49 0.67
N VAL A 94 -11.41 34.40 1.41
CA VAL A 94 -11.02 33.09 0.89
C VAL A 94 -12.24 32.18 0.94
N LEU A 95 -12.50 31.46 -0.14
CA LEU A 95 -13.68 30.60 -0.31
C LEU A 95 -13.26 29.18 -0.65
N VAL A 96 -14.00 28.19 -0.15
CA VAL A 96 -13.90 26.78 -0.57
C VAL A 96 -15.20 26.36 -1.25
N THR A 97 -15.11 25.72 -2.41
CA THR A 97 -16.29 25.27 -3.18
C THR A 97 -16.47 23.75 -3.18
N GLY A 98 -17.68 23.30 -3.52
CA GLY A 98 -18.10 21.89 -3.54
C GLY A 98 -17.47 21.02 -4.63
N GLY A 99 -16.79 21.63 -5.61
CA GLY A 99 -16.35 20.97 -6.84
C GLY A 99 -17.49 20.76 -7.85
N THR A 100 -17.14 20.52 -9.12
CA THR A 100 -18.08 20.16 -10.20
C THR A 100 -17.56 18.89 -10.88
N GLY A 101 -18.37 18.18 -11.68
CA GLY A 101 -17.98 16.86 -12.23
C GLY A 101 -16.60 16.76 -12.92
N ALA A 102 -15.99 17.88 -13.33
CA ALA A 102 -14.64 17.95 -13.90
C ALA A 102 -13.52 18.26 -12.88
N HIS A 103 -13.83 18.81 -11.70
CA HIS A 103 -12.86 19.31 -10.72
C HIS A 103 -13.30 19.03 -9.28
N GLY A 104 -12.34 18.68 -8.41
CA GLY A 104 -12.62 18.55 -6.98
C GLY A 104 -12.89 19.92 -6.32
N PRO A 105 -12.96 19.98 -4.99
CA PRO A 105 -13.06 21.24 -4.26
C PRO A 105 -11.99 22.25 -4.71
N ARG A 106 -12.41 23.51 -4.89
CA ARG A 106 -11.55 24.63 -5.29
C ARG A 106 -11.39 25.60 -4.13
N VAL A 107 -10.26 26.31 -4.12
CA VAL A 107 -10.01 27.43 -3.22
C VAL A 107 -9.90 28.69 -4.05
N LEU A 108 -10.75 29.67 -3.74
CA LEU A 108 -10.83 30.95 -4.42
C LEU A 108 -10.47 32.08 -3.46
N PHE A 109 -9.99 33.19 -4.02
CA PHE A 109 -9.74 34.43 -3.31
C PHE A 109 -10.43 35.59 -4.01
N ALA A 110 -11.06 36.48 -3.28
CA ALA A 110 -11.56 37.74 -3.81
C ALA A 110 -11.18 38.88 -2.87
N SER A 111 -10.50 39.87 -3.43
CA SER A 111 -10.22 41.11 -2.71
C SER A 111 -11.45 42.00 -2.69
N ARG A 112 -11.61 42.78 -1.62
CA ARG A 112 -12.69 43.77 -1.52
C ARG A 112 -12.14 45.16 -1.74
N ASP A 113 -12.89 46.00 -2.44
CA ASP A 113 -12.60 47.44 -2.57
C ASP A 113 -13.91 48.19 -2.35
N GLY A 114 -14.11 48.71 -1.14
CA GLY A 114 -15.31 49.41 -0.72
C GLY A 114 -16.56 48.52 -0.70
N ALA A 115 -17.47 48.72 -1.66
CA ALA A 115 -18.79 48.09 -1.66
C ALA A 115 -18.88 46.79 -2.49
N ALA A 116 -17.80 46.40 -3.17
CA ALA A 116 -17.82 45.24 -4.07
C ALA A 116 -16.57 44.37 -3.92
N PHE A 117 -16.73 43.08 -4.22
CA PHE A 117 -15.61 42.16 -4.40
C PHE A 117 -15.13 42.20 -5.85
N ALA A 118 -13.81 42.13 -6.02
CA ALA A 118 -13.22 41.81 -7.31
C ALA A 118 -13.63 40.40 -7.77
N ALA A 119 -13.47 40.12 -9.07
CA ALA A 119 -13.72 38.79 -9.62
C ALA A 119 -12.84 37.75 -8.89
N PRO A 120 -13.42 36.65 -8.38
CA PRO A 120 -12.65 35.66 -7.62
C PRO A 120 -11.57 35.01 -8.47
N ILE A 121 -10.35 34.94 -7.91
CA ILE A 121 -9.19 34.29 -8.50
C ILE A 121 -9.06 32.89 -7.90
N GLU A 122 -8.81 31.90 -8.75
CA GLU A 122 -8.52 30.55 -8.28
C GLU A 122 -7.10 30.46 -7.71
N LEU A 123 -6.99 30.07 -6.43
CA LEU A 123 -5.71 29.74 -5.80
C LEU A 123 -5.35 28.27 -6.02
N ALA A 124 -6.32 27.38 -5.89
CA ALA A 124 -6.11 25.94 -5.99
C ALA A 124 -7.32 25.22 -6.58
N THR A 125 -7.04 24.19 -7.38
CA THR A 125 -7.99 23.15 -7.76
C THR A 125 -7.45 21.80 -7.34
N THR A 126 -8.31 20.97 -6.76
CA THR A 126 -7.99 19.58 -6.43
C THR A 126 -8.47 18.63 -7.54
N PRO A 127 -7.87 17.43 -7.67
CA PRO A 127 -8.32 16.44 -8.65
C PRO A 127 -9.81 16.11 -8.46
N ALA A 128 -10.50 15.81 -9.57
CA ALA A 128 -11.89 15.40 -9.53
C ALA A 128 -12.11 14.22 -8.57
N LEU A 129 -13.16 14.34 -7.75
CA LEU A 129 -13.61 13.23 -6.92
C LEU A 129 -14.18 12.12 -7.81
N ALA A 130 -14.09 10.87 -7.36
CA ALA A 130 -14.69 9.76 -8.10
C ALA A 130 -16.22 9.92 -8.15
N SER A 131 -16.85 9.32 -9.16
CA SER A 131 -18.32 9.29 -9.25
C SER A 131 -18.93 8.69 -7.98
N GLY A 132 -19.89 9.39 -7.39
CA GLY A 132 -20.54 8.96 -6.14
C GLY A 132 -19.82 9.39 -4.86
N CYS A 133 -18.86 10.32 -4.94
CA CYS A 133 -18.34 11.03 -3.78
C CYS A 133 -19.09 12.34 -3.54
N THR A 134 -19.33 12.68 -2.27
CA THR A 134 -19.94 13.92 -1.81
C THR A 134 -19.02 14.62 -0.84
N ILE A 135 -18.87 15.94 -0.95
CA ILE A 135 -18.22 16.73 0.09
C ILE A 135 -19.19 16.86 1.25
N ASP A 136 -18.80 16.35 2.41
CA ASP A 136 -19.63 16.41 3.63
C ASP A 136 -19.31 17.68 4.41
N ARG A 137 -18.04 18.06 4.45
CA ARG A 137 -17.56 19.21 5.22
C ARG A 137 -16.47 19.96 4.46
N ALA A 138 -16.48 21.29 4.57
CA ALA A 138 -15.35 22.12 4.21
C ALA A 138 -15.13 23.18 5.29
N THR A 139 -13.87 23.46 5.61
CA THR A 139 -13.50 24.44 6.64
C THR A 139 -12.34 25.30 6.18
N LEU A 140 -12.24 26.49 6.79
CA LEU A 140 -11.07 27.36 6.71
C LEU A 140 -10.60 27.63 8.13
N ARG A 141 -9.29 27.62 8.35
CA ARG A 141 -8.69 27.81 9.68
C ARG A 141 -7.42 28.65 9.57
N ALA A 142 -7.24 29.59 10.51
CA ALA A 142 -5.97 30.30 10.66
C ALA A 142 -4.96 29.37 11.30
N LEU A 143 -3.78 29.24 10.69
CA LEU A 143 -2.65 28.52 11.27
C LEU A 143 -1.70 29.48 11.99
N SER A 144 -1.52 30.67 11.43
CA SER A 144 -0.86 31.84 11.98
C SER A 144 -1.52 33.09 11.39
N ASP A 145 -0.98 34.26 11.69
CA ASP A 145 -1.45 35.53 11.13
C ASP A 145 -1.32 35.66 9.61
N ASP A 146 -0.43 34.88 9.00
CA ASP A 146 -0.05 34.95 7.59
C ASP A 146 -0.16 33.58 6.89
N ARG A 147 -0.79 32.59 7.54
CA ARG A 147 -0.98 31.24 7.02
C ARG A 147 -2.38 30.72 7.33
N LEU A 148 -3.02 30.12 6.33
CA LEU A 148 -4.35 29.51 6.42
C LEU A 148 -4.31 28.06 5.96
N ALA A 149 -5.23 27.26 6.48
CA ALA A 149 -5.56 25.93 5.96
C ALA A 149 -7.01 25.93 5.43
N ALA A 150 -7.17 25.48 4.19
CA ALA A 150 -8.46 25.09 3.63
C ALA A 150 -8.58 23.58 3.66
N GLU A 151 -9.61 23.05 4.31
CA GLU A 151 -9.84 21.61 4.47
C GLU A 151 -11.18 21.23 3.82
N ALA A 152 -11.21 20.14 3.06
CA ALA A 152 -12.45 19.59 2.49
C ALA A 152 -12.46 18.07 2.67
N ASP A 153 -13.53 17.56 3.25
CA ASP A 153 -13.73 16.15 3.58
C ASP A 153 -14.87 15.58 2.74
N ALA A 154 -14.58 14.49 2.02
CA ALA A 154 -15.52 13.86 1.10
C ALA A 154 -15.70 12.38 1.41
N THR A 155 -16.95 11.92 1.45
CA THR A 155 -17.31 10.49 1.55
C THR A 155 -17.69 9.95 0.19
N CYS A 156 -17.24 8.73 -0.12
CA CYS A 156 -17.47 8.05 -1.40
C CYS A 156 -18.31 6.78 -1.20
N ALA A 157 -19.37 6.62 -2.00
CA ALA A 157 -20.34 5.53 -1.89
C ALA A 157 -19.76 4.12 -2.11
N SER A 158 -18.60 4.00 -2.77
CA SER A 158 -17.90 2.72 -2.95
C SER A 158 -16.40 2.91 -3.19
N GLY A 159 -15.57 1.99 -2.68
CA GLY A 159 -14.13 1.90 -2.95
C GLY A 159 -13.26 1.66 -1.71
N ASP A 160 -11.98 1.36 -1.94
CA ASP A 160 -10.97 1.11 -0.89
C ASP A 160 -10.62 2.35 -0.04
N ALA A 161 -11.13 3.52 -0.43
CA ALA A 161 -10.95 4.78 0.28
C ALA A 161 -12.31 5.50 0.35
N PRO A 162 -13.19 5.11 1.28
CA PRO A 162 -14.53 5.68 1.38
C PRO A 162 -14.50 7.12 1.89
N ARG A 163 -13.35 7.64 2.32
CA ARG A 163 -13.18 9.04 2.74
C ARG A 163 -11.93 9.65 2.11
N VAL A 164 -12.02 10.89 1.64
CA VAL A 164 -10.92 11.66 1.05
C VAL A 164 -10.85 13.03 1.70
N LEU A 165 -9.72 13.31 2.33
CA LEU A 165 -9.45 14.58 2.99
C LEU A 165 -8.46 15.41 2.16
N HIS A 166 -8.92 16.54 1.64
CA HIS A 166 -8.12 17.55 0.98
C HIS A 166 -7.72 18.62 1.97
N VAL A 167 -6.43 18.95 2.04
CA VAL A 167 -5.93 20.04 2.88
C VAL A 167 -4.97 20.90 2.07
N ILE A 168 -5.19 22.21 2.03
CA ILE A 168 -4.41 23.16 1.25
C ILE A 168 -3.87 24.23 2.19
N ALA A 169 -2.55 24.35 2.25
CA ALA A 169 -1.86 25.40 2.98
C ALA A 169 -1.73 26.65 2.09
N ILE A 170 -2.07 27.81 2.64
CA ILE A 170 -2.15 29.08 1.90
C ILE A 170 -1.35 30.13 2.67
N ALA A 171 -0.51 30.90 1.96
CA ALA A 171 0.05 32.14 2.48
C ALA A 171 -1.02 33.24 2.42
N ALA A 172 -1.38 33.79 3.58
CA ALA A 172 -2.29 34.91 3.73
C ALA A 172 -1.51 36.23 3.76
N GLU A 173 -0.88 36.54 2.63
CA GLU A 173 -0.25 37.82 2.35
C GLU A 173 -1.18 38.64 1.42
N ALA A 174 -0.87 39.92 1.17
CA ALA A 174 -1.65 40.78 0.26
C ALA A 174 -1.91 40.18 -1.13
N ARG A 175 -1.09 39.21 -1.55
CA ARG A 175 -1.36 38.34 -2.70
C ARG A 175 -1.29 36.88 -2.24
N PRO A 176 -2.44 36.27 -1.90
CA PRO A 176 -2.43 34.93 -1.37
C PRO A 176 -1.97 33.92 -2.42
N ARG A 177 -1.24 32.90 -1.97
CA ARG A 177 -0.73 31.82 -2.82
C ARG A 177 -0.79 30.49 -2.09
N VAL A 178 -0.90 29.42 -2.85
CA VAL A 178 -0.80 28.06 -2.31
C VAL A 178 0.66 27.79 -1.94
N LEU A 179 0.86 27.28 -0.72
CA LEU A 179 2.14 26.81 -0.24
C LEU A 179 2.32 25.33 -0.53
N GLU A 180 1.31 24.52 -0.18
CA GLU A 180 1.34 23.08 -0.39
C GLU A 180 -0.09 22.49 -0.43
N ARG A 181 -0.25 21.34 -1.07
CA ARG A 181 -1.51 20.59 -1.17
C ARG A 181 -1.29 19.18 -0.67
N PHE A 182 -2.21 18.72 0.16
CA PHE A 182 -2.24 17.38 0.73
C PHE A 182 -3.57 16.70 0.41
N VAL A 183 -3.52 15.42 0.07
CA VAL A 183 -4.71 14.58 -0.06
C VAL A 183 -4.49 13.30 0.71
N LEU A 184 -5.29 13.03 1.74
CA LEU A 184 -5.29 11.77 2.45
C LEU A 184 -6.49 10.91 2.02
N ARG A 185 -6.20 9.72 1.50
CA ARG A 185 -7.21 8.70 1.17
C ARG A 185 -7.40 7.75 2.33
N ALA A 186 -8.47 7.95 3.09
CA ALA A 186 -8.78 7.22 4.30
C ALA A 186 -9.63 5.97 4.01
N ARG A 187 -9.35 4.88 4.73
CA ARG A 187 -10.04 3.57 4.65
C ARG A 187 -11.27 3.49 5.55
N ALA A 188 -11.36 4.34 6.56
CA ALA A 188 -12.48 4.41 7.49
C ALA A 188 -13.43 5.55 7.12
N VAL A 189 -14.74 5.30 7.22
CA VAL A 189 -15.80 6.29 7.04
C VAL A 189 -15.94 7.17 8.29
N ASP A 190 -15.63 6.64 9.48
CA ASP A 190 -15.78 7.38 10.73
C ASP A 190 -14.87 8.62 10.78
N VAL A 191 -15.46 9.74 11.19
CA VAL A 191 -14.75 10.99 11.50
C VAL A 191 -13.79 10.72 12.68
N ALA A 192 -12.54 11.13 12.52
CA ALA A 192 -11.42 11.18 13.49
C ALA A 192 -11.67 10.61 14.91
N PRO A 193 -10.72 9.80 15.46
CA PRO A 193 -9.29 10.01 15.27
C PRO A 193 -8.54 8.86 14.57
N ALA A 194 -9.24 7.91 13.95
CA ALA A 194 -8.59 6.73 13.37
C ALA A 194 -7.68 7.08 12.17
N GLU A 195 -8.11 7.99 11.29
CA GLU A 195 -7.30 8.50 10.19
C GLU A 195 -7.50 10.01 10.04
N SER A 196 -6.44 10.79 10.22
CA SER A 196 -6.49 12.25 10.19
C SER A 196 -5.24 12.86 9.56
N LEU A 197 -5.42 14.07 9.03
CA LEU A 197 -4.37 14.94 8.53
C LEU A 197 -4.69 16.34 9.05
N ALA A 198 -3.76 16.94 9.78
CA ALA A 198 -3.91 18.28 10.33
C ALA A 198 -2.66 19.11 10.04
N LEU A 199 -2.85 20.41 9.79
CA LEU A 199 -1.76 21.36 9.65
C LEU A 199 -1.59 22.20 10.91
N ARG A 200 -0.34 22.57 11.20
CA ARG A 200 0.07 23.54 12.20
C ARG A 200 1.37 24.24 11.76
N ILE A 201 1.71 25.32 12.45
CA ILE A 201 2.95 26.07 12.25
C ILE A 201 3.84 25.93 13.48
N GLU A 202 5.14 25.72 13.26
CA GLU A 202 6.17 25.63 14.30
C GLU A 202 7.51 26.09 13.71
N ASP A 203 8.36 26.77 14.47
CA ASP A 203 9.76 26.99 14.09
C ASP A 203 10.55 25.72 14.44
N ARG A 204 10.68 24.80 13.48
CA ARG A 204 11.15 23.43 13.72
C ARG A 204 12.66 23.35 13.77
N ASP A 205 13.36 24.20 13.02
CA ASP A 205 14.83 24.22 12.98
C ASP A 205 15.47 25.38 13.77
N GLY A 206 14.66 26.28 14.34
CA GLY A 206 15.09 27.35 15.22
C GLY A 206 15.67 28.55 14.46
N ASP A 207 15.36 28.71 13.17
CA ASP A 207 15.84 29.81 12.35
C ASP A 207 14.98 31.09 12.46
N GLY A 208 13.89 31.02 13.24
CA GLY A 208 12.97 32.12 13.47
C GLY A 208 11.90 32.27 12.39
N HIS A 209 11.87 31.38 11.40
CA HIS A 209 10.80 31.29 10.41
C HIS A 209 9.75 30.24 10.80
N ALA A 210 8.53 30.43 10.28
CA ALA A 210 7.38 29.60 10.58
C ALA A 210 7.30 28.42 9.60
N ASP A 211 7.67 27.22 10.06
CA ASP A 211 7.60 26.01 9.24
C ASP A 211 6.20 25.40 9.25
N LEU A 212 5.83 24.81 8.12
CA LEU A 212 4.57 24.07 8.00
C LEU A 212 4.78 22.63 8.48
N VAL A 213 3.94 22.18 9.41
CA VAL A 213 3.95 20.79 9.89
C VAL A 213 2.61 20.13 9.57
N ALA A 214 2.67 18.99 8.87
CA ALA A 214 1.54 18.13 8.61
C ALA A 214 1.57 16.92 9.56
N ASP A 215 0.65 16.89 10.50
CA ASP A 215 0.45 15.77 11.42
C ASP A 215 -0.50 14.75 10.79
N VAL A 216 -0.01 13.53 10.60
CA VAL A 216 -0.74 12.43 9.97
C VAL A 216 -0.91 11.31 10.98
N ALA A 217 -2.15 10.87 11.19
CA ALA A 217 -2.47 9.70 11.98
C ALA A 217 -3.18 8.67 11.09
N LEU A 218 -2.74 7.42 11.15
CA LEU A 218 -3.25 6.33 10.32
C LEU A 218 -3.48 5.08 11.17
N ARG A 219 -4.68 4.50 11.12
CA ARG A 219 -4.97 3.25 11.82
C ARG A 219 -4.52 2.06 10.99
N ALA A 220 -3.73 1.18 11.60
CA ALA A 220 -3.43 -0.12 11.01
C ALA A 220 -4.62 -1.07 11.21
N GLU A 221 -4.88 -1.92 10.23
CA GLU A 221 -5.95 -2.92 10.31
C GLU A 221 -5.71 -3.85 11.51
N GLY A 222 -6.76 -4.07 12.32
CA GLY A 222 -6.67 -4.91 13.53
C GLY A 222 -5.82 -4.32 14.68
N VAL A 223 -5.36 -3.07 14.58
CA VAL A 223 -4.61 -2.38 15.65
C VAL A 223 -5.44 -1.23 16.19
N GLU A 224 -5.54 -1.11 17.51
CA GLU A 224 -6.31 -0.04 18.14
C GLU A 224 -5.60 1.32 18.08
N ALA A 225 -4.29 1.34 18.33
CA ALA A 225 -3.49 2.56 18.33
C ALA A 225 -3.15 3.01 16.90
N ALA A 226 -3.43 4.27 16.58
CA ALA A 226 -3.00 4.88 15.33
C ALA A 226 -1.46 4.97 15.25
N ALA A 227 -0.94 4.88 14.04
CA ALA A 227 0.42 5.22 13.70
C ALA A 227 0.46 6.71 13.32
N ASP A 228 1.23 7.48 14.07
CA ASP A 228 1.33 8.94 13.93
C ASP A 228 2.72 9.36 13.45
N VAL A 229 2.76 10.41 12.63
CA VAL A 229 3.99 11.09 12.18
C VAL A 229 3.72 12.57 11.94
N SER A 230 4.74 13.39 12.16
CA SER A 230 4.75 14.81 11.77
C SER A 230 5.70 15.00 10.59
N LEU A 231 5.20 15.49 9.46
CA LEU A 231 6.00 15.83 8.29
C LEU A 231 6.24 17.34 8.29
N ALA A 232 7.50 17.74 8.48
CA ALA A 232 7.88 19.15 8.48
C ALA A 232 8.28 19.64 7.08
N PHE A 233 7.89 20.87 6.78
CA PHE A 233 8.17 21.61 5.55
C PHE A 233 8.77 22.94 5.96
N LEU A 234 10.10 23.02 5.89
CA LEU A 234 10.89 24.13 6.38
C LEU A 234 10.75 25.34 5.44
N ASP A 235 10.51 26.53 5.98
CA ASP A 235 10.38 27.74 5.17
C ASP A 235 11.76 28.23 4.70
N ARG A 236 12.05 28.05 3.41
CA ARG A 236 13.32 28.46 2.81
C ARG A 236 13.09 29.59 1.81
N PRO A 237 14.14 30.36 1.44
CA PRO A 237 14.01 31.42 0.44
C PRO A 237 13.45 30.96 -0.92
N ALA A 238 13.64 29.68 -1.26
CA ALA A 238 13.11 29.07 -2.48
C ALA A 238 11.70 28.46 -2.34
N GLY A 239 11.07 28.62 -1.17
CA GLY A 239 9.80 27.99 -0.78
C GLY A 239 9.98 26.88 0.25
N LEU A 240 8.90 26.14 0.50
CA LEU A 240 8.87 25.05 1.47
C LEU A 240 9.79 23.90 1.07
N ALA A 241 10.68 23.49 1.97
CA ALA A 241 11.57 22.35 1.80
C ALA A 241 11.24 21.27 2.84
N ARG A 242 10.77 20.10 2.36
CA ARG A 242 10.45 18.97 3.23
C ARG A 242 11.68 18.49 4.01
N ASP A 243 11.51 18.22 5.30
CA ASP A 243 12.51 17.48 6.08
C ASP A 243 12.71 16.09 5.47
N ALA A 244 13.92 15.83 4.99
CA ALA A 244 14.29 14.59 4.31
C ALA A 244 14.41 13.39 5.26
N THR A 245 14.50 13.62 6.57
CA THR A 245 14.67 12.55 7.57
C THR A 245 13.36 11.81 7.86
N GLU A 246 12.23 12.49 7.72
CA GLU A 246 10.90 11.87 7.86
C GLU A 246 10.39 11.32 6.51
N PRO A 247 9.52 10.30 6.49
CA PRO A 247 8.96 9.56 7.63
C PRO A 247 9.90 8.47 8.17
N GLU A 248 11.10 8.29 7.59
CA GLU A 248 12.00 7.18 7.92
C GLU A 248 12.45 7.22 9.38
N ALA A 249 12.73 8.39 9.95
CA ALA A 249 13.08 8.54 11.35
C ALA A 249 11.97 7.99 12.27
N ARG A 250 10.71 8.36 12.03
CA ARG A 250 9.57 7.82 12.79
C ARG A 250 9.38 6.31 12.58
N ILE A 251 9.47 5.81 11.34
CA ILE A 251 9.35 4.38 11.02
C ILE A 251 10.45 3.58 11.75
N ALA A 252 11.70 4.06 11.72
CA ALA A 252 12.83 3.44 12.39
C ALA A 252 12.70 3.46 13.91
N ALA A 253 12.16 4.54 14.49
CA ALA A 253 11.88 4.64 15.92
C ALA A 253 10.83 3.60 16.37
N LEU A 254 9.72 3.47 15.64
CA LEU A 254 8.70 2.45 15.91
C LEU A 254 9.27 1.04 15.75
N ALA A 255 10.05 0.77 14.70
CA ALA A 255 10.70 -0.52 14.50
C ALA A 255 11.66 -0.88 15.66
N GLN A 256 12.37 0.12 16.21
CA GLN A 256 13.25 -0.07 17.36
C GLN A 256 12.47 -0.30 18.67
N GLU A 257 11.36 0.40 18.87
CA GLU A 257 10.45 0.16 19.99
C GLU A 257 9.89 -1.27 19.92
N ALA A 258 9.40 -1.69 18.76
CA ALA A 258 8.90 -3.04 18.51
C ALA A 258 9.97 -4.11 18.83
N ARG A 259 11.20 -3.91 18.35
CA ARG A 259 12.33 -4.79 18.64
C ARG A 259 12.62 -4.91 20.14
N THR A 260 12.50 -3.80 20.87
CA THR A 260 12.72 -3.76 22.32
C THR A 260 11.61 -4.54 23.06
N ALA A 261 10.36 -4.41 22.62
CA ALA A 261 9.20 -5.11 23.18
C ALA A 261 9.21 -6.63 22.90
N LEU A 262 9.76 -7.06 21.76
CA LEU A 262 9.68 -8.44 21.24
C LEU A 262 10.04 -9.55 22.24
N ARG A 263 11.02 -9.29 23.12
CA ARG A 263 11.47 -10.30 24.10
C ARG A 263 10.46 -10.59 25.20
N ARG A 264 9.69 -9.58 25.64
CA ARG A 264 8.79 -9.70 26.80
C ARG A 264 7.31 -9.67 26.41
N HIS A 265 6.97 -8.96 25.33
CA HIS A 265 5.60 -8.70 24.91
C HIS A 265 5.49 -8.84 23.38
N PRO A 266 5.46 -10.07 22.85
CA PRO A 266 5.43 -10.29 21.40
C PRO A 266 4.17 -9.70 20.74
N ASP A 267 3.00 -9.73 21.38
CA ASP A 267 1.79 -9.08 20.85
C ASP A 267 1.94 -7.57 20.71
N ARG A 268 2.53 -6.91 21.73
CA ARG A 268 2.84 -5.48 21.68
C ARG A 268 3.86 -5.18 20.58
N ALA A 269 4.89 -6.02 20.44
CA ALA A 269 5.88 -5.87 19.37
C ALA A 269 5.25 -6.01 17.98
N ARG A 270 4.34 -6.97 17.79
CA ARG A 270 3.53 -7.13 16.57
C ARG A 270 2.76 -5.85 16.27
N ALA A 271 2.00 -5.32 17.24
CA ALA A 271 1.21 -4.10 17.04
C ALA A 271 2.08 -2.89 16.66
N ILE A 272 3.22 -2.68 17.31
CA ILE A 272 4.13 -1.55 17.01
C ILE A 272 4.79 -1.73 15.63
N ALA A 273 5.23 -2.95 15.29
CA ALA A 273 5.79 -3.23 13.96
C ALA A 273 4.77 -2.99 12.85
N SER A 274 3.51 -3.41 13.04
CA SER A 274 2.41 -3.12 12.11
C SER A 274 2.16 -1.62 11.93
N ARG A 275 2.26 -0.82 13.00
CA ARG A 275 2.18 0.66 12.91
C ARG A 275 3.30 1.23 12.04
N ALA A 276 4.55 0.78 12.23
CA ALA A 276 5.67 1.22 11.41
C ALA A 276 5.47 0.90 9.92
N LEU A 277 4.99 -0.31 9.60
CA LEU A 277 4.72 -0.71 8.21
C LEU A 277 3.51 0.02 7.61
N THR A 278 2.52 0.36 8.43
CA THR A 278 1.37 1.17 7.98
C THR A 278 1.81 2.57 7.56
N LEU A 279 2.72 3.20 8.31
CA LEU A 279 3.31 4.49 7.89
C LEU A 279 4.10 4.33 6.60
N TRP A 280 4.94 3.30 6.50
CA TRP A 280 5.72 3.05 5.29
C TRP A 280 4.82 2.85 4.06
N ASP A 281 3.85 1.95 4.14
CA ASP A 281 2.94 1.65 3.03
C ASP A 281 2.08 2.86 2.63
N ALA A 282 1.66 3.69 3.59
CA ALA A 282 0.74 4.81 3.33
C ALA A 282 1.42 6.14 2.98
N LEU A 283 2.68 6.35 3.37
CA LEU A 283 3.38 7.62 3.16
C LEU A 283 4.46 7.52 2.10
N CYS A 284 5.12 6.38 1.97
CA CYS A 284 6.23 6.22 1.03
C CYS A 284 5.73 5.86 -0.37
N ARG A 285 6.42 6.38 -1.40
CA ARG A 285 6.09 6.10 -2.80
C ARG A 285 6.48 4.68 -3.20
N GLU A 286 7.57 4.17 -2.64
CA GLU A 286 8.22 2.93 -3.06
C GLU A 286 7.27 1.72 -3.04
N PRO A 287 6.49 1.46 -1.97
CA PRO A 287 5.56 0.33 -1.94
C PRO A 287 4.45 0.38 -3.00
N GLY A 288 4.23 1.54 -3.65
CA GLY A 288 3.13 1.75 -4.59
C GLY A 288 1.75 1.69 -3.94
N ARG A 289 1.68 1.90 -2.61
CA ARG A 289 0.45 1.85 -1.79
C ARG A 289 0.16 3.17 -1.06
N ALA A 290 0.90 4.23 -1.40
CA ALA A 290 0.76 5.53 -0.76
C ALA A 290 -0.68 6.03 -0.78
N ARG A 291 -1.13 6.54 0.37
CA ARG A 291 -2.47 7.10 0.61
C ARG A 291 -2.43 8.60 0.82
N LEU A 292 -1.27 9.14 1.18
CA LEU A 292 -1.01 10.57 1.21
C LEU A 292 -0.46 11.02 -0.13
N GLU A 293 -1.09 12.02 -0.74
CA GLU A 293 -0.56 12.75 -1.89
C GLU A 293 -0.09 14.13 -1.42
N ILE A 294 1.07 14.58 -1.90
CA ILE A 294 1.67 15.88 -1.56
C ILE A 294 2.10 16.55 -2.85
N GLY A 295 1.70 17.80 -3.08
CA GLY A 295 2.00 18.53 -4.32
C GLY A 295 1.46 17.84 -5.59
N GLY A 296 0.44 16.98 -5.45
CA GLY A 296 -0.10 16.16 -6.54
C GLY A 296 0.68 14.86 -6.83
N ALA A 297 1.76 14.56 -6.09
CA ALA A 297 2.48 13.30 -6.18
C ALA A 297 2.03 12.34 -5.07
N ALA A 298 1.80 11.08 -5.41
CA ALA A 298 1.49 10.07 -4.41
C ALA A 298 2.74 9.63 -3.63
N GLY A 299 2.64 9.77 -2.31
CA GLY A 299 3.71 9.48 -1.38
C GLY A 299 4.93 10.37 -1.50
N VAL A 300 5.71 10.41 -0.43
CA VAL A 300 7.03 11.02 -0.41
C VAL A 300 8.09 9.98 -0.81
N PRO A 301 9.20 10.41 -1.44
CA PRO A 301 10.33 9.51 -1.69
C PRO A 301 11.00 9.17 -0.36
N CYS A 302 10.98 7.89 0.01
CA CYS A 302 11.65 7.38 1.22
C CYS A 302 12.97 6.66 0.89
N GLY A 303 13.18 6.27 -0.37
CA GLY A 303 14.31 5.43 -0.76
C GLY A 303 14.26 4.05 -0.11
N ARG A 304 15.43 3.46 0.16
CA ARG A 304 15.52 2.15 0.82
C ARG A 304 15.32 2.29 2.32
N SER A 305 14.14 1.88 2.82
CA SER A 305 13.82 2.00 4.25
C SER A 305 14.49 0.92 5.09
N ALA A 306 15.29 1.33 6.08
CA ALA A 306 15.88 0.42 7.07
C ALA A 306 14.90 0.13 8.21
N GLY A 307 14.08 1.12 8.58
CA GLY A 307 13.01 1.01 9.56
C GLY A 307 11.96 -0.02 9.14
N ALA A 308 11.49 0.01 7.89
CA ALA A 308 10.53 -0.96 7.36
C ALA A 308 11.12 -2.38 7.31
N GLY A 309 12.39 -2.52 6.88
CA GLY A 309 13.09 -3.81 6.90
C GLY A 309 13.19 -4.41 8.31
N ARG A 310 13.55 -3.59 9.31
CA ARG A 310 13.54 -4.03 10.72
C ARG A 310 12.14 -4.35 11.22
N ALA A 311 11.14 -3.54 10.88
CA ALA A 311 9.76 -3.76 11.31
C ALA A 311 9.22 -5.09 10.76
N LEU A 312 9.47 -5.42 9.49
CA LEU A 312 9.13 -6.74 8.91
C LEU A 312 9.83 -7.89 9.64
N ALA A 313 11.13 -7.75 9.96
CA ALA A 313 11.86 -8.77 10.71
C ALA A 313 11.32 -8.97 12.13
N VAL A 314 10.92 -7.90 12.82
CA VAL A 314 10.28 -7.99 14.15
C VAL A 314 8.87 -8.57 14.03
N LEU A 315 8.11 -8.18 13.01
CA LEU A 315 6.76 -8.70 12.77
C LEU A 315 6.79 -10.21 12.54
N ALA A 316 7.71 -10.70 11.70
CA ALA A 316 7.90 -12.12 11.47
C ALA A 316 8.19 -12.89 12.79
N GLN A 317 9.10 -12.36 13.61
CA GLN A 317 9.45 -12.98 14.89
C GLN A 317 8.30 -12.92 15.91
N ALA A 318 7.60 -11.80 15.98
CA ALA A 318 6.48 -11.62 16.90
C ALA A 318 5.32 -12.54 16.53
N ALA A 319 4.94 -12.60 15.25
CA ALA A 319 3.91 -13.49 14.73
C ALA A 319 4.26 -14.97 14.96
N ALA A 320 5.52 -15.36 14.76
CA ALA A 320 5.97 -16.72 15.05
C ALA A 320 5.85 -17.08 16.54
N ARG A 321 6.15 -16.14 17.44
CA ARG A 321 6.02 -16.35 18.91
C ARG A 321 4.57 -16.37 19.39
N THR A 322 3.65 -15.83 18.61
CA THR A 322 2.20 -15.80 18.92
C THR A 322 1.43 -16.82 18.10
N SER A 323 2.13 -17.80 17.50
CA SER A 323 1.55 -18.91 16.74
C SER A 323 0.70 -18.46 15.53
N ASP A 324 1.09 -17.38 14.86
CA ASP A 324 0.48 -16.88 13.61
C ASP A 324 1.42 -17.14 12.41
N PRO A 325 1.39 -18.34 11.83
CA PRO A 325 2.32 -18.71 10.76
C PRO A 325 2.10 -17.93 9.47
N LEU A 326 0.86 -17.52 9.17
CA LEU A 326 0.57 -16.80 7.93
C LEU A 326 1.18 -15.42 7.94
N LEU A 327 0.98 -14.67 9.04
CA LEU A 327 1.59 -13.36 9.17
C LEU A 327 3.12 -13.46 9.23
N ALA A 328 3.66 -14.47 9.90
CA ALA A 328 5.11 -14.66 9.99
C ALA A 328 5.75 -14.91 8.61
N LEU A 329 5.11 -15.73 7.78
CA LEU A 329 5.57 -16.06 6.43
C LEU A 329 5.36 -14.93 5.43
N ASP A 330 4.25 -14.18 5.53
CA ASP A 330 4.04 -12.98 4.73
C ASP A 330 5.14 -11.94 4.99
N ALA A 331 5.40 -11.64 6.26
CA ALA A 331 6.45 -10.71 6.65
C ALA A 331 7.84 -11.17 6.14
N LEU A 332 8.15 -12.47 6.23
CA LEU A 332 9.40 -13.03 5.72
C LEU A 332 9.49 -12.99 4.19
N SER A 333 8.39 -13.22 3.48
CA SER A 333 8.32 -13.11 2.02
C SER A 333 8.66 -11.68 1.58
N ARG A 334 8.05 -10.68 2.22
CA ARG A 334 8.31 -9.24 1.96
C ARG A 334 9.77 -8.84 2.24
N LEU A 335 10.43 -9.50 3.20
CA LEU A 335 11.87 -9.31 3.47
C LEU A 335 12.78 -9.77 2.32
N GLY A 336 12.35 -10.78 1.56
CA GLY A 336 13.12 -11.38 0.47
C GLY A 336 12.82 -10.78 -0.91
N SER A 337 11.66 -10.16 -1.09
CA SER A 337 11.15 -9.76 -2.41
C SER A 337 11.40 -8.29 -2.77
N THR A 338 11.67 -7.42 -1.80
CA THR A 338 11.65 -5.96 -2.04
C THR A 338 13.05 -5.35 -2.08
N SER A 339 13.42 -4.76 -3.22
CA SER A 339 14.63 -3.91 -3.34
C SER A 339 14.50 -2.58 -2.57
N GLN A 340 13.30 -2.28 -2.11
CA GLN A 340 12.86 -1.02 -1.48
C GLN A 340 13.12 -0.96 0.02
N ILE A 341 13.56 -2.06 0.63
CA ILE A 341 13.95 -2.09 2.03
C ILE A 341 15.45 -2.40 2.17
N SER A 342 15.98 -2.05 3.33
CA SER A 342 17.31 -2.47 3.78
C SER A 342 17.15 -3.25 5.07
N VAL A 343 17.69 -4.47 5.12
CA VAL A 343 17.64 -5.32 6.31
C VAL A 343 19.02 -5.95 6.51
N ARG A 344 19.48 -5.95 7.77
CA ARG A 344 20.76 -6.58 8.13
C ARG A 344 20.61 -8.09 8.10
N ASP A 345 21.67 -8.81 7.70
CA ASP A 345 21.61 -10.27 7.60
C ASP A 345 21.22 -10.93 8.92
N GLY A 346 21.76 -10.47 10.05
CA GLY A 346 21.37 -10.98 11.37
C GLY A 346 19.90 -10.73 11.74
N GLU A 347 19.25 -9.68 11.21
CA GLU A 347 17.80 -9.47 11.41
C GLU A 347 16.99 -10.43 10.53
N ARG A 348 17.46 -10.69 9.30
CA ARG A 348 16.85 -11.67 8.39
C ARG A 348 16.96 -13.09 8.93
N ASP A 349 18.12 -13.45 9.46
CA ASP A 349 18.37 -14.77 10.04
C ASP A 349 17.55 -14.97 11.32
N ALA A 350 17.49 -13.95 12.20
CA ALA A 350 16.60 -14.01 13.37
C ALA A 350 15.12 -14.20 12.99
N ALA A 351 14.64 -13.54 11.94
CA ALA A 351 13.29 -13.75 11.43
C ALA A 351 13.07 -15.18 10.90
N ARG A 352 14.04 -15.74 10.17
CA ARG A 352 13.98 -17.13 9.66
C ARG A 352 14.02 -18.17 10.78
N SER A 353 14.88 -17.96 11.79
CA SER A 353 15.00 -18.86 12.95
C SER A 353 13.81 -18.79 13.88
N ALA A 354 13.08 -17.67 13.94
CA ALA A 354 11.85 -17.63 14.74
C ALA A 354 10.77 -18.58 14.23
N LEU A 355 10.77 -18.91 12.93
CA LEU A 355 9.88 -19.93 12.38
C LEU A 355 10.19 -21.35 12.88
N ASP A 356 11.39 -21.61 13.42
CA ASP A 356 11.71 -22.91 14.03
C ASP A 356 10.82 -23.17 15.25
N GLY A 357 10.37 -22.12 15.96
CA GLY A 357 9.42 -22.24 17.07
C GLY A 357 7.98 -22.54 16.63
N LEU A 358 7.64 -22.31 15.35
CA LEU A 358 6.35 -22.68 14.77
C LEU A 358 6.35 -24.10 14.20
N ALA A 359 7.52 -24.62 13.83
CA ALA A 359 7.62 -25.91 13.19
C ALA A 359 7.21 -27.01 14.19
N ASN A 360 6.32 -27.91 13.75
CA ASN A 360 5.95 -29.07 14.55
C ASN A 360 7.18 -29.93 14.92
N ALA A 361 7.07 -30.62 16.06
CA ALA A 361 8.06 -31.57 16.56
C ALA A 361 8.45 -32.64 15.52
N ALA A 362 9.61 -33.27 15.73
CA ALA A 362 10.26 -34.24 14.84
C ALA A 362 9.29 -35.05 13.95
N LEU A 363 9.15 -34.61 12.71
CA LEU A 363 8.37 -35.31 11.69
C LEU A 363 9.26 -36.38 11.04
N THR A 364 8.74 -37.60 10.93
CA THR A 364 9.41 -38.65 10.16
C THR A 364 9.19 -38.39 8.68
N ILE A 365 10.27 -38.07 7.98
CA ILE A 365 10.26 -37.89 6.53
C ILE A 365 10.49 -39.25 5.88
N HIS A 366 9.59 -39.63 4.99
CA HIS A 366 9.73 -40.79 4.14
C HIS A 366 10.19 -40.36 2.74
N GLU A 367 11.08 -41.13 2.14
CA GLU A 367 11.61 -40.86 0.80
C GLU A 367 10.99 -41.81 -0.24
N GLY A 368 10.67 -41.25 -1.39
CA GLY A 368 10.08 -41.92 -2.53
C GLY A 368 10.98 -41.90 -3.76
N PRO A 369 10.41 -42.23 -4.93
CA PRO A 369 11.17 -42.31 -6.17
C PRO A 369 11.69 -40.93 -6.61
N ALA A 370 12.70 -40.98 -7.46
CA ALA A 370 13.22 -39.80 -8.13
C ALA A 370 12.18 -39.26 -9.13
N LEU A 371 12.05 -37.94 -9.16
CA LEU A 371 11.10 -37.21 -9.97
C LEU A 371 11.71 -35.86 -10.36
N GLU A 372 11.75 -35.58 -11.65
CA GLU A 372 12.09 -34.23 -12.11
C GLU A 372 10.93 -33.28 -11.80
N ALA A 373 11.22 -32.22 -11.04
CA ALA A 373 10.26 -31.17 -10.78
C ALA A 373 9.94 -30.43 -12.10
N PRO A 374 8.67 -30.13 -12.40
CA PRO A 374 8.32 -29.34 -13.56
C PRO A 374 8.94 -27.94 -13.47
N ARG A 375 9.41 -27.45 -14.62
CA ARG A 375 9.96 -26.09 -14.74
C ARG A 375 8.91 -25.04 -15.11
N GLU A 376 7.68 -25.46 -15.39
CA GLU A 376 6.60 -24.57 -15.79
C GLU A 376 6.24 -23.59 -14.67
N ARG A 377 6.19 -22.31 -15.02
CA ARG A 377 5.75 -21.22 -14.15
C ARG A 377 4.30 -20.88 -14.47
N GLY A 378 3.50 -20.63 -13.44
CA GLY A 378 2.10 -20.22 -13.56
C GLY A 378 1.12 -21.18 -12.86
N PRO A 379 -0.19 -20.88 -12.90
CA PRO A 379 -1.22 -21.72 -12.30
C PRO A 379 -1.29 -23.08 -13.01
N ARG A 380 -1.12 -24.14 -12.24
CA ARG A 380 -1.16 -25.52 -12.72
C ARG A 380 -1.67 -26.46 -11.64
N ARG A 381 -2.09 -27.66 -12.04
CA ARG A 381 -2.34 -28.77 -11.12
C ARG A 381 -1.01 -29.16 -10.46
N SER A 382 -1.09 -29.56 -9.20
CA SER A 382 0.07 -30.14 -8.53
C SER A 382 0.49 -31.42 -9.27
N VAL A 383 1.80 -31.64 -9.40
CA VAL A 383 2.32 -32.91 -9.91
C VAL A 383 1.91 -34.07 -9.03
N LEU A 384 1.77 -33.81 -7.74
CA LEU A 384 1.39 -34.79 -6.75
C LEU A 384 -0.12 -34.69 -6.49
N ALA A 385 -0.78 -35.82 -6.29
CA ALA A 385 -2.13 -35.87 -5.72
C ALA A 385 -2.36 -37.18 -4.99
N PHE A 386 -2.99 -37.13 -3.83
CA PHE A 386 -3.45 -38.35 -3.19
C PHE A 386 -4.75 -38.83 -3.85
N LEU A 387 -4.76 -40.10 -4.28
CA LEU A 387 -5.97 -40.80 -4.73
C LEU A 387 -6.68 -41.48 -3.56
N ALA A 388 -5.92 -41.87 -2.54
CA ALA A 388 -6.33 -42.40 -1.25
C ALA A 388 -5.26 -42.06 -0.21
N GLU A 389 -5.46 -42.38 1.07
CA GLU A 389 -4.48 -42.08 2.14
C GLU A 389 -3.09 -42.67 1.87
N ASP A 390 -3.02 -43.85 1.26
CA ASP A 390 -1.81 -44.62 0.98
C ASP A 390 -1.43 -44.62 -0.51
N ARG A 391 -2.19 -43.94 -1.39
CA ARG A 391 -1.96 -43.94 -2.84
C ARG A 391 -1.69 -42.54 -3.35
N LEU A 392 -0.45 -42.30 -3.78
CA LEU A 392 0.01 -41.03 -4.32
C LEU A 392 0.17 -41.12 -5.84
N LEU A 393 -0.62 -40.34 -6.56
CA LEU A 393 -0.44 -40.09 -7.99
C LEU A 393 0.70 -39.09 -8.20
N VAL A 394 1.59 -39.45 -9.12
CA VAL A 394 2.60 -38.58 -9.71
C VAL A 394 2.22 -38.35 -11.17
N ARG A 395 1.91 -37.11 -11.52
CA ARG A 395 1.58 -36.67 -12.88
C ARG A 395 2.83 -36.43 -13.72
N GLY A 396 2.65 -36.44 -15.03
CA GLY A 396 3.69 -36.18 -16.02
C GLY A 396 3.51 -37.00 -17.28
N SER A 397 4.50 -37.02 -18.16
CA SER A 397 4.44 -37.77 -19.43
C SER A 397 4.21 -39.28 -19.26
N ALA A 398 4.59 -39.83 -18.11
CA ALA A 398 4.29 -41.20 -17.71
C ALA A 398 3.72 -41.21 -16.28
N PRO A 399 2.40 -40.99 -16.10
CA PRO A 399 1.78 -40.94 -14.78
C PRO A 399 1.98 -42.24 -14.02
N ARG A 400 2.17 -42.15 -12.70
CA ARG A 400 2.39 -43.31 -11.83
C ARG A 400 1.60 -43.18 -10.54
N VAL A 401 1.19 -44.31 -9.97
CA VAL A 401 0.61 -44.37 -8.63
C VAL A 401 1.57 -45.13 -7.73
N ILE A 402 1.99 -44.48 -6.65
CA ILE A 402 2.87 -45.02 -5.63
C ILE A 402 2.01 -45.43 -4.43
N THR A 403 2.15 -46.67 -3.98
CA THR A 403 1.63 -47.11 -2.69
C THR A 403 2.66 -46.80 -1.62
N LEU A 404 2.35 -45.87 -0.71
CA LEU A 404 3.33 -45.28 0.22
C LEU A 404 3.90 -46.30 1.22
N GLU A 405 3.11 -47.28 1.66
CA GLU A 405 3.55 -48.27 2.65
C GLU A 405 4.48 -49.34 2.07
N SER A 406 4.20 -49.78 0.84
CA SER A 406 4.98 -50.85 0.18
C SER A 406 6.07 -50.32 -0.76
N GLY A 407 6.02 -49.03 -1.12
CA GLY A 407 6.84 -48.45 -2.18
C GLY A 407 6.48 -48.96 -3.58
N GLY A 408 5.37 -49.69 -3.74
CA GLY A 408 4.97 -50.25 -5.02
C GLY A 408 4.57 -49.18 -6.03
N GLU A 409 5.09 -49.26 -7.25
CA GLU A 409 4.73 -48.37 -8.37
C GLU A 409 3.83 -49.07 -9.37
N GLN A 410 2.76 -48.40 -9.79
CA GLN A 410 1.88 -48.82 -10.87
C GLN A 410 1.76 -47.71 -11.91
N ARG A 411 1.56 -48.07 -13.18
CA ARG A 411 1.26 -47.08 -14.22
C ARG A 411 -0.10 -46.42 -13.94
N GLY A 412 -0.13 -45.10 -13.95
CA GLY A 412 -1.34 -44.29 -13.84
C GLY A 412 -2.07 -44.17 -15.18
N ALA A 413 -3.28 -43.60 -15.15
CA ALA A 413 -4.05 -43.33 -16.36
C ALA A 413 -3.41 -42.20 -17.20
N ASP A 414 -3.41 -42.32 -18.53
CA ASP A 414 -2.80 -41.33 -19.42
C ASP A 414 -3.48 -39.94 -19.32
N ALA A 415 -4.75 -39.88 -18.93
CA ALA A 415 -5.47 -38.62 -18.67
C ALA A 415 -4.86 -37.77 -17.53
N GLU A 416 -4.03 -38.37 -16.67
CA GLU A 416 -3.33 -37.66 -15.59
C GLU A 416 -2.00 -37.05 -16.03
N SER A 417 -1.69 -37.05 -17.33
CA SER A 417 -0.46 -36.48 -17.86
C SER A 417 -0.45 -34.95 -17.88
N SER A 418 -1.61 -34.31 -18.02
CA SER A 418 -1.71 -32.85 -18.09
C SER A 418 -1.67 -32.19 -16.72
N LEU A 419 -0.78 -31.20 -16.58
CA LEU A 419 -0.73 -30.30 -15.43
C LEU A 419 -1.61 -29.05 -15.63
N ALA A 420 -2.25 -28.88 -16.78
CA ALA A 420 -3.11 -27.73 -17.02
C ALA A 420 -4.32 -27.77 -16.07
N MET A 421 -4.66 -26.63 -15.47
CA MET A 421 -5.91 -26.47 -14.74
C MET A 421 -7.00 -26.19 -15.76
N VAL A 422 -7.79 -27.22 -16.09
CA VAL A 422 -8.81 -27.22 -17.16
C VAL A 422 -10.22 -27.21 -16.58
N ASP A 423 -11.15 -26.63 -17.33
CA ASP A 423 -12.52 -26.45 -16.87
C ASP A 423 -13.28 -27.78 -16.96
N PRO A 424 -14.47 -27.89 -16.35
CA PRO A 424 -15.26 -29.11 -16.43
C PRO A 424 -15.55 -29.58 -17.87
N SER A 425 -15.61 -28.68 -18.85
CA SER A 425 -15.79 -29.04 -20.27
C SER A 425 -14.49 -29.44 -20.98
N GLY A 426 -13.33 -29.10 -20.41
CA GLY A 426 -12.02 -29.31 -21.00
C GLY A 426 -11.66 -28.35 -22.14
N GLY A 427 -12.50 -27.34 -22.42
CA GLY A 427 -12.26 -26.37 -23.49
C GLY A 427 -11.39 -25.18 -23.07
N ARG A 428 -11.33 -24.88 -21.77
CA ARG A 428 -10.64 -23.71 -21.20
C ARG A 428 -9.58 -24.12 -20.18
N ARG A 429 -8.57 -23.26 -20.02
CA ARG A 429 -7.54 -23.36 -18.99
C ARG A 429 -7.29 -22.04 -18.28
N LEU A 430 -6.92 -22.12 -17.00
CA LEU A 430 -6.32 -20.99 -16.29
C LEU A 430 -4.88 -20.81 -16.79
N VAL A 431 -4.57 -19.64 -17.34
CA VAL A 431 -3.27 -19.30 -17.93
C VAL A 431 -2.38 -18.60 -16.93
N ALA A 432 -2.92 -17.62 -16.21
CA ALA A 432 -2.16 -16.81 -15.26
C ALA A 432 -3.06 -16.19 -14.18
N ILE A 433 -2.42 -15.78 -13.08
CA ILE A 433 -2.96 -14.84 -12.10
C ILE A 433 -2.03 -13.63 -12.16
N GLU A 434 -2.56 -12.46 -12.51
CA GLU A 434 -1.74 -11.28 -12.79
C GLU A 434 -2.39 -10.01 -12.26
N ARG A 435 -1.56 -9.01 -11.99
CA ARG A 435 -2.02 -7.66 -11.72
C ARG A 435 -2.27 -6.90 -13.03
N ARG A 436 -3.43 -6.25 -13.09
CA ARG A 436 -3.89 -5.32 -14.14
C ARG A 436 -4.34 -4.01 -13.49
N CYS A 437 -4.75 -3.05 -14.31
CA CYS A 437 -5.16 -1.72 -13.83
C CYS A 437 -6.44 -1.75 -12.98
N ALA A 438 -7.38 -2.65 -13.27
CA ALA A 438 -8.58 -2.83 -12.45
C ALA A 438 -8.26 -3.52 -11.11
N GLY A 439 -7.20 -4.33 -11.07
CA GLY A 439 -6.79 -5.09 -9.91
C GLY A 439 -6.14 -6.39 -10.29
N THR A 440 -6.23 -7.39 -9.42
CA THR A 440 -5.68 -8.72 -9.67
C THR A 440 -6.72 -9.56 -10.39
N VAL A 441 -6.34 -10.21 -11.49
CA VAL A 441 -7.24 -10.92 -12.41
C VAL A 441 -6.79 -12.35 -12.66
N LEU A 442 -7.75 -13.21 -12.98
CA LEU A 442 -7.52 -14.49 -13.65
C LEU A 442 -7.43 -14.24 -15.15
N VAL A 443 -6.41 -14.82 -15.79
CA VAL A 443 -6.29 -14.86 -17.25
C VAL A 443 -6.68 -16.25 -17.72
N ILE A 444 -7.74 -16.36 -18.50
CA ILE A 444 -8.31 -17.63 -18.98
C ILE A 444 -8.14 -17.72 -20.50
N GLY A 445 -7.78 -18.90 -21.00
CA GLY A 445 -7.57 -19.13 -22.43
C GLY A 445 -8.00 -20.52 -22.88
N PRO A 446 -7.92 -20.82 -24.19
CA PRO A 446 -8.19 -22.16 -24.71
C PRO A 446 -7.13 -23.16 -24.26
N VAL A 447 -7.51 -24.43 -24.10
CA VAL A 447 -6.56 -25.52 -23.78
C VAL A 447 -5.53 -25.71 -24.90
N ASP A 448 -5.99 -25.74 -26.16
CA ASP A 448 -5.14 -26.02 -27.35
C ASP A 448 -4.37 -24.80 -27.88
N ALA A 449 -4.59 -23.62 -27.29
CA ALA A 449 -3.85 -22.44 -27.69
C ALA A 449 -2.44 -22.51 -27.11
N LEU A 450 -1.45 -22.76 -27.98
CA LEU A 450 -0.06 -22.35 -27.74
C LEU A 450 -0.08 -20.89 -27.31
N ALA A 451 0.65 -20.56 -26.24
CA ALA A 451 0.58 -19.25 -25.57
C ALA A 451 0.75 -18.06 -26.54
N ASP A 452 1.39 -18.28 -27.70
CA ASP A 452 1.73 -17.25 -28.68
C ASP A 452 0.84 -17.23 -29.94
N LEU A 453 -0.18 -18.10 -30.08
CA LEU A 453 -0.95 -18.24 -31.33
C LEU A 453 -2.39 -17.66 -31.33
N GLY A 454 -2.67 -16.64 -30.50
CA GLY A 454 -3.81 -15.74 -30.75
C GLY A 454 -5.21 -16.26 -30.40
N GLY A 455 -5.34 -17.27 -29.54
CA GLY A 455 -6.64 -17.62 -28.94
C GLY A 455 -7.20 -16.48 -28.07
N ALA A 456 -8.51 -16.23 -28.14
CA ALA A 456 -9.15 -15.22 -27.29
C ALA A 456 -8.93 -15.53 -25.81
N ARG A 457 -8.28 -14.59 -25.10
CA ARG A 457 -8.09 -14.63 -23.66
C ARG A 457 -9.13 -13.75 -22.97
N HIS A 458 -9.55 -14.18 -21.79
CA HIS A 458 -10.52 -13.47 -20.97
C HIS A 458 -9.92 -13.17 -19.61
N ASP A 459 -10.10 -11.94 -19.17
CA ASP A 459 -9.69 -11.49 -17.84
C ASP A 459 -10.92 -11.48 -16.93
N ALA A 460 -10.82 -12.10 -15.75
CA ALA A 460 -11.85 -12.07 -14.73
C ALA A 460 -11.27 -11.49 -13.43
N LEU A 461 -11.87 -10.43 -12.90
CA LEU A 461 -11.38 -9.77 -11.69
C LEU A 461 -11.42 -10.75 -10.50
N ILE A 462 -10.41 -10.69 -9.63
CA ILE A 462 -10.36 -11.43 -8.35
C ILE A 462 -10.60 -10.45 -7.20
N ALA A 463 -9.85 -9.35 -7.23
CA ALA A 463 -9.90 -8.29 -6.24
C ALA A 463 -9.54 -6.96 -6.92
N PRO A 464 -10.32 -5.89 -6.68
CA PRO A 464 -9.96 -4.57 -7.17
C PRO A 464 -8.66 -4.12 -6.53
N ARG A 465 -7.81 -3.45 -7.32
CA ARG A 465 -6.58 -2.81 -6.82
C ARG A 465 -6.16 -1.72 -7.79
N ARG A 466 -6.11 -0.47 -7.32
CA ARG A 466 -5.66 0.64 -8.16
C ARG A 466 -4.22 0.44 -8.64
N PRO A 467 -3.88 0.89 -9.86
CA PRO A 467 -2.51 0.90 -10.32
C PRO A 467 -1.70 1.90 -9.48
N PRO A 468 -0.38 1.69 -9.31
CA PRO A 468 0.47 2.71 -8.70
C PRO A 468 0.32 4.04 -9.45
N PRO A 469 0.28 5.19 -8.76
CA PRO A 469 0.19 6.49 -9.41
C PRO A 469 1.32 6.70 -10.41
N GLY A 470 0.97 7.14 -11.63
CA GLY A 470 1.90 7.29 -12.76
C GLY A 470 2.23 5.99 -13.50
N ALA A 471 1.67 4.84 -13.11
CA ALA A 471 1.82 3.61 -13.89
C ALA A 471 1.08 3.74 -15.24
N PRO A 472 1.72 3.34 -16.35
CA PRO A 472 1.07 3.34 -17.65
C PRO A 472 -0.04 2.27 -17.63
N CYS A 473 -1.28 2.72 -17.59
CA CYS A 473 -2.44 1.87 -17.80
C CYS A 473 -2.90 2.02 -19.25
N PRO A 474 -3.05 0.93 -20.03
CA PRO A 474 -3.22 -0.47 -19.61
C PRO A 474 -1.94 -1.34 -19.48
N ASP A 475 -0.77 -0.82 -19.83
CA ASP A 475 0.47 -1.59 -19.98
C ASP A 475 1.37 -1.57 -18.74
N LEU A 476 0.89 -2.17 -17.64
CA LEU A 476 1.74 -2.45 -16.48
C LEU A 476 2.99 -3.21 -16.92
N THR A 477 4.16 -2.78 -16.46
CA THR A 477 5.43 -3.46 -16.74
C THR A 477 5.40 -4.90 -16.20
N PRO A 478 6.19 -5.84 -16.74
CA PRO A 478 6.21 -7.22 -16.25
C PRO A 478 6.43 -7.35 -14.74
N ALA A 479 7.27 -6.48 -14.15
CA ALA A 479 7.49 -6.42 -12.71
C ALA A 479 6.21 -6.02 -11.93
N LEU A 480 5.39 -5.13 -12.49
CA LEU A 480 4.13 -4.69 -11.90
C LEU A 480 2.96 -5.65 -12.16
N ARG A 481 3.09 -6.59 -13.11
CA ARG A 481 2.07 -7.62 -13.41
C ARG A 481 2.17 -8.86 -12.52
N ALA A 482 3.31 -9.09 -11.87
CA ALA A 482 3.47 -10.22 -10.98
C ALA A 482 2.41 -10.21 -9.88
N ASP A 483 1.84 -11.38 -9.56
CA ASP A 483 0.89 -11.53 -8.45
C ASP A 483 1.63 -11.35 -7.11
N GLU A 484 1.64 -10.13 -6.61
CA GLU A 484 2.09 -9.81 -5.26
C GLU A 484 1.00 -10.03 -4.20
N ASP A 485 -0.25 -10.24 -4.60
CA ASP A 485 -1.36 -10.38 -3.65
C ASP A 485 -1.47 -11.81 -3.11
N GLY A 486 -0.72 -12.75 -3.66
CA GLY A 486 -0.50 -14.09 -3.10
C GLY A 486 -1.69 -15.02 -3.31
N TRP A 487 -2.47 -14.81 -4.37
CA TRP A 487 -3.61 -15.66 -4.71
C TRP A 487 -3.16 -16.99 -5.28
N ARG A 488 -3.85 -18.06 -4.89
CA ARG A 488 -3.59 -19.43 -5.36
C ARG A 488 -4.88 -20.02 -5.88
N ALA A 489 -4.86 -20.51 -7.12
CA ALA A 489 -5.98 -21.26 -7.66
C ALA A 489 -6.00 -22.66 -7.04
N LEU A 490 -7.06 -22.94 -6.28
CA LEU A 490 -7.31 -24.27 -5.72
C LEU A 490 -7.78 -25.24 -6.81
N GLY A 491 -8.59 -24.75 -7.75
CA GLY A 491 -9.03 -25.51 -8.91
C GLY A 491 -10.33 -24.95 -9.46
N TRP A 492 -10.88 -25.67 -10.44
CA TRP A 492 -12.14 -25.28 -11.07
C TRP A 492 -13.32 -26.00 -10.45
N ALA A 493 -14.36 -25.27 -10.10
CA ALA A 493 -15.66 -25.80 -9.72
C ALA A 493 -16.70 -25.45 -10.81
N PRO A 494 -17.88 -26.12 -10.86
CA PRO A 494 -18.91 -25.81 -11.85
C PRO A 494 -19.33 -24.33 -11.90
N GLN A 495 -19.27 -23.64 -10.77
CA GLN A 495 -19.61 -22.22 -10.66
C GLN A 495 -18.47 -21.26 -11.01
N GLY A 496 -17.24 -21.72 -11.21
CA GLY A 496 -16.07 -20.86 -11.46
C GLY A 496 -14.77 -21.34 -10.81
N VAL A 497 -13.73 -20.50 -10.79
CA VAL A 497 -12.44 -20.85 -10.18
C VAL A 497 -12.47 -20.55 -8.68
N LEU A 498 -12.08 -21.54 -7.88
CA LEU A 498 -11.87 -21.37 -6.44
C LEU A 498 -10.43 -20.90 -6.19
N LEU A 499 -10.29 -19.78 -5.48
CA LEU A 499 -9.03 -19.16 -5.13
C LEU A 499 -8.87 -19.07 -3.62
N ALA A 500 -7.62 -19.15 -3.15
CA ALA A 500 -7.28 -18.99 -1.75
C ALA A 500 -6.13 -18.00 -1.55
N ARG A 501 -6.22 -17.23 -0.46
CA ARG A 501 -5.16 -16.38 0.08
C ARG A 501 -5.15 -16.51 1.60
N GLY A 502 -4.21 -17.29 2.13
CA GLY A 502 -4.21 -17.63 3.56
C GLY A 502 -5.49 -18.37 3.96
N THR A 503 -6.30 -17.81 4.85
CA THR A 503 -7.60 -18.39 5.24
C THR A 503 -8.78 -17.82 4.45
N GLU A 504 -8.55 -16.83 3.57
CA GLU A 504 -9.56 -16.24 2.71
C GLU A 504 -9.78 -17.11 1.48
N LEU A 505 -11.05 -17.36 1.16
CA LEU A 505 -11.48 -18.06 -0.04
C LEU A 505 -12.33 -17.13 -0.90
N ARG A 506 -12.11 -17.19 -2.21
CA ARG A 506 -12.93 -16.51 -3.20
C ARG A 506 -13.33 -17.45 -4.32
N VAL A 507 -14.54 -17.26 -4.82
CA VAL A 507 -15.00 -17.85 -6.08
C VAL A 507 -15.07 -16.74 -7.11
N VAL A 508 -14.39 -16.91 -8.23
CA VAL A 508 -14.56 -16.05 -9.40
C VAL A 508 -15.53 -16.76 -10.34
N PRO A 509 -16.78 -16.29 -10.47
CA PRO A 509 -17.78 -16.96 -11.29
C PRO A 509 -17.46 -16.78 -12.77
N LEU A 510 -17.57 -17.87 -13.53
CA LEU A 510 -17.22 -17.89 -14.96
C LEU A 510 -18.31 -18.56 -15.79
N ASP A 511 -18.50 -18.10 -17.03
CA ASP A 511 -19.32 -18.77 -18.04
C ASP A 511 -18.53 -19.88 -18.76
N LEU A 512 -19.20 -20.58 -19.70
CA LEU A 512 -18.59 -21.68 -20.48
C LEU A 512 -17.46 -21.19 -21.41
N GLU A 513 -17.47 -19.91 -21.76
CA GLU A 513 -16.42 -19.26 -22.53
C GLU A 513 -15.24 -18.81 -21.67
N GLY A 514 -15.34 -18.90 -20.34
CA GLY A 514 -14.31 -18.46 -19.40
C GLY A 514 -14.31 -16.94 -19.14
N ARG A 515 -15.42 -16.25 -19.41
CA ARG A 515 -15.62 -14.84 -19.06
C ARG A 515 -16.25 -14.73 -17.67
N ALA A 516 -16.07 -13.59 -17.03
CA ALA A 516 -16.72 -13.32 -15.74
C ALA A 516 -18.25 -13.41 -15.87
N ALA A 517 -18.88 -14.27 -15.07
CA ALA A 517 -20.33 -14.43 -15.00
C ALA A 517 -20.97 -13.64 -13.84
N GLY A 518 -20.18 -12.80 -13.16
CA GLY A 518 -20.59 -11.97 -12.03
C GLY A 518 -19.38 -11.46 -11.26
N ASP A 519 -19.64 -10.75 -10.15
CA ASP A 519 -18.59 -10.28 -9.25
C ASP A 519 -17.98 -11.43 -8.44
N PRO A 520 -16.69 -11.34 -8.05
CA PRO A 520 -16.06 -12.32 -7.18
C PRO A 520 -16.76 -12.40 -5.82
N VAL A 521 -16.99 -13.63 -5.35
CA VAL A 521 -17.68 -13.90 -4.08
C VAL A 521 -16.66 -14.34 -3.04
N VAL A 522 -16.56 -13.59 -1.93
CA VAL A 522 -15.81 -14.02 -0.74
C VAL A 522 -16.63 -15.07 0.00
N LEU A 523 -16.03 -16.23 0.29
CA LEU A 523 -16.71 -17.27 1.07
C LEU A 523 -16.47 -17.02 2.56
N GLU A 524 -17.54 -16.76 3.29
CA GLU A 524 -17.53 -16.59 4.73
C GLU A 524 -17.16 -17.88 5.48
N ALA A 525 -16.75 -17.75 6.74
CA ALA A 525 -16.47 -18.91 7.58
C ALA A 525 -17.74 -19.78 7.73
N GLY A 526 -17.60 -21.10 7.51
CA GLY A 526 -18.72 -22.05 7.57
C GLY A 526 -19.59 -22.12 6.31
N ALA A 527 -19.35 -21.28 5.29
CA ALA A 527 -20.03 -21.41 4.00
C ALA A 527 -19.68 -22.74 3.33
N ALA A 528 -20.61 -23.28 2.54
CA ALA A 528 -20.34 -24.47 1.73
C ALA A 528 -19.25 -24.17 0.70
N ILE A 529 -18.12 -24.87 0.80
CA ILE A 529 -16.99 -24.68 -0.10
C ILE A 529 -17.26 -25.47 -1.39
N PRO A 530 -17.19 -24.84 -2.57
CA PRO A 530 -17.23 -25.56 -3.84
C PRO A 530 -16.13 -26.61 -3.92
N ALA A 531 -16.46 -27.83 -4.37
CA ALA A 531 -15.48 -28.88 -4.57
C ALA A 531 -14.72 -28.65 -5.90
N PRO A 532 -13.43 -28.26 -5.88
CA PRO A 532 -12.67 -28.07 -7.10
C PRO A 532 -12.31 -29.42 -7.72
N ILE A 533 -12.28 -29.45 -9.06
CA ILE A 533 -11.84 -30.60 -9.83
C ILE A 533 -10.31 -30.72 -9.68
N ALA A 534 -9.90 -31.87 -9.14
CA ALA A 534 -8.53 -32.38 -9.13
C ALA A 534 -7.41 -31.38 -8.72
N PRO A 535 -7.49 -30.77 -7.53
CA PRO A 535 -6.54 -29.75 -7.07
C PRO A 535 -5.12 -30.30 -6.85
N GLY A 536 -5.02 -31.52 -6.29
CA GLY A 536 -3.77 -32.13 -5.81
C GLY A 536 -3.24 -31.49 -4.52
N HIS A 537 -3.19 -30.16 -4.46
CA HIS A 537 -2.75 -29.38 -3.31
C HIS A 537 -3.88 -29.02 -2.33
N ALA A 538 -5.12 -29.42 -2.63
CA ALA A 538 -6.27 -29.33 -1.72
C ALA A 538 -6.99 -30.68 -1.63
N THR A 539 -7.77 -30.89 -0.58
CA THR A 539 -8.70 -32.00 -0.49
C THR A 539 -9.83 -31.82 -1.51
N ALA A 540 -10.52 -32.90 -1.87
CA ALA A 540 -11.60 -32.84 -2.86
C ALA A 540 -12.76 -31.91 -2.46
N ASP A 541 -12.99 -31.75 -1.15
CA ASP A 541 -13.96 -30.83 -0.57
C ASP A 541 -13.39 -29.42 -0.28
N ALA A 542 -12.12 -29.19 -0.65
CA ALA A 542 -11.35 -27.97 -0.39
C ALA A 542 -11.35 -27.50 1.08
N ARG A 543 -11.62 -28.40 2.03
CA ARG A 543 -11.54 -28.08 3.47
C ARG A 543 -10.11 -27.97 3.97
N VAL A 544 -9.17 -28.62 3.31
CA VAL A 544 -7.74 -28.51 3.63
C VAL A 544 -6.98 -28.26 2.35
N TYR A 545 -6.02 -27.34 2.38
CA TYR A 545 -5.06 -27.19 1.30
C TYR A 545 -3.66 -26.91 1.84
N ALA A 546 -2.65 -27.23 1.04
CA ALA A 546 -1.26 -27.04 1.41
C ALA A 546 -0.47 -26.38 0.28
N TYR A 547 0.55 -25.62 0.64
CA TYR A 547 1.46 -25.02 -0.32
C TYR A 547 2.86 -24.87 0.28
N ALA A 548 3.85 -24.77 -0.59
CA ALA A 548 5.22 -24.53 -0.19
C ALA A 548 5.55 -23.04 -0.20
N THR A 549 6.45 -22.67 0.70
CA THR A 549 7.10 -21.36 0.80
C THR A 549 8.61 -21.55 0.75
N SER A 550 9.35 -20.44 0.69
CA SER A 550 10.82 -20.47 0.83
C SER A 550 11.27 -20.98 2.20
N ALA A 551 10.39 -21.00 3.20
CA ALA A 551 10.71 -21.35 4.58
C ALA A 551 10.26 -22.76 5.00
N GLY A 552 9.29 -23.35 4.30
CA GLY A 552 8.66 -24.62 4.66
C GLY A 552 7.32 -24.82 3.96
N LEU A 553 6.56 -25.80 4.43
CA LEU A 553 5.20 -26.11 4.00
C LEU A 553 4.18 -25.40 4.91
N VAL A 554 3.08 -24.96 4.32
CA VAL A 554 1.93 -24.42 5.05
C VAL A 554 0.73 -25.30 4.76
N VAL A 555 -0.01 -25.67 5.80
CA VAL A 555 -1.31 -26.33 5.68
C VAL A 555 -2.38 -25.42 6.24
N ILE A 556 -3.41 -25.17 5.44
CA ILE A 556 -4.59 -24.42 5.84
C ILE A 556 -5.74 -25.39 5.98
N THR A 557 -6.36 -25.41 7.14
CA THR A 557 -7.68 -26.02 7.35
C THR A 557 -8.70 -24.89 7.31
N LEU A 558 -9.77 -25.05 6.53
CA LEU A 558 -10.81 -24.05 6.29
C LEU A 558 -12.12 -24.39 7.00
N ALA A 559 -12.31 -25.66 7.38
CA ALA A 559 -13.46 -26.16 8.15
C ALA A 559 -13.06 -27.37 9.03
N PRO A 560 -13.70 -27.59 10.20
CA PRO A 560 -14.78 -26.77 10.77
C PRO A 560 -14.28 -25.41 11.30
N GLU A 561 -12.99 -25.32 11.67
CA GLU A 561 -12.35 -24.08 12.11
C GLU A 561 -11.22 -23.70 11.16
N ARG A 562 -11.10 -22.40 10.89
CA ARG A 562 -10.02 -21.86 10.05
C ARG A 562 -8.72 -21.83 10.86
N ARG A 563 -7.76 -22.66 10.48
CA ARG A 563 -6.42 -22.71 11.10
C ARG A 563 -5.34 -22.83 10.05
N ALA A 564 -4.17 -22.28 10.38
CA ALA A 564 -2.97 -22.44 9.58
C ALA A 564 -1.89 -23.13 10.43
N GLU A 565 -1.19 -24.07 9.82
CA GLU A 565 -0.11 -24.82 10.44
C GLU A 565 1.13 -24.71 9.56
N PHE A 566 2.27 -24.47 10.21
CA PHE A 566 3.55 -24.42 9.54
C PHE A 566 4.34 -25.69 9.81
N VAL A 567 4.82 -26.29 8.73
CA VAL A 567 5.59 -27.53 8.76
C VAL A 567 6.94 -27.27 8.11
N ARG A 568 8.03 -27.44 8.86
CA ARG A 568 9.39 -27.35 8.33
C ARG A 568 10.04 -28.74 8.39
N PRO A 569 10.10 -29.48 7.27
CA PRO A 569 10.87 -30.71 7.19
C PRO A 569 12.35 -30.48 7.54
N ALA A 570 12.98 -31.44 8.21
CA ALA A 570 14.42 -31.37 8.50
C ALA A 570 15.22 -31.23 7.19
N GLY A 571 16.19 -30.32 7.17
CA GLY A 571 16.99 -30.04 5.98
C GLY A 571 16.25 -29.30 4.86
N TRP A 572 15.11 -28.66 5.14
CA TRP A 572 14.41 -27.86 4.15
C TRP A 572 15.30 -26.75 3.58
N VAL A 573 15.65 -26.89 2.31
CA VAL A 573 16.28 -25.85 1.50
C VAL A 573 15.30 -25.56 0.38
N ALA A 574 14.78 -24.33 0.34
CA ALA A 574 13.94 -23.94 -0.78
C ALA A 574 14.81 -23.88 -2.05
N PRO A 575 14.46 -24.60 -3.12
CA PRO A 575 15.18 -24.54 -4.37
C PRO A 575 14.99 -23.14 -4.97
N GLU A 576 16.09 -22.47 -5.29
CA GLU A 576 16.04 -21.16 -5.95
C GLU A 576 15.32 -21.29 -7.29
N GLY A 577 14.22 -20.54 -7.44
CA GLY A 577 13.50 -20.43 -8.71
C GLY A 577 12.67 -21.64 -9.14
N ALA A 578 12.54 -22.70 -8.32
CA ALA A 578 11.69 -23.85 -8.61
C ALA A 578 10.40 -23.86 -7.76
N SER A 579 9.27 -24.15 -8.40
CA SER A 579 8.00 -24.38 -7.73
C SER A 579 8.06 -25.73 -7.01
N ILE A 580 7.97 -25.72 -5.68
CA ILE A 580 7.79 -26.96 -4.91
C ILE A 580 6.30 -27.33 -5.00
N ASP A 581 6.02 -28.43 -5.71
CA ASP A 581 4.69 -29.03 -5.69
C ASP A 581 4.42 -29.72 -4.36
N VAL A 582 3.21 -29.52 -3.85
CA VAL A 582 2.71 -30.10 -2.60
C VAL A 582 1.39 -30.79 -2.88
N ALA A 583 1.14 -31.89 -2.19
CA ALA A 583 -0.14 -32.56 -2.15
C ALA A 583 -0.56 -32.88 -0.72
N VAL A 584 -1.87 -32.91 -0.50
CA VAL A 584 -2.48 -33.24 0.79
C VAL A 584 -3.39 -34.45 0.64
N SER A 585 -3.36 -35.37 1.61
CA SER A 585 -4.22 -36.56 1.59
C SER A 585 -5.68 -36.23 1.90
N PRO A 586 -6.65 -37.11 1.56
CA PRO A 586 -8.07 -36.85 1.78
C PRO A 586 -8.43 -36.44 3.21
N SER A 587 -7.78 -37.04 4.22
CA SER A 587 -7.94 -36.71 5.63
C SER A 587 -7.22 -35.42 6.05
N GLY A 588 -6.35 -34.86 5.22
CA GLY A 588 -5.48 -33.75 5.56
C GLY A 588 -4.23 -34.16 6.36
N ARG A 589 -4.08 -35.43 6.73
CA ARG A 589 -3.04 -35.88 7.67
C ARG A 589 -1.68 -36.14 7.01
N ARG A 590 -1.66 -36.53 5.74
CA ARG A 590 -0.40 -36.76 5.01
C ARG A 590 -0.13 -35.61 4.05
N LEU A 591 1.13 -35.20 3.99
CA LEU A 591 1.63 -34.24 3.01
C LEU A 591 2.71 -34.90 2.18
N ALA A 592 2.66 -34.70 0.87
CA ALA A 592 3.72 -35.09 -0.05
C ALA A 592 4.25 -33.86 -0.79
N TRP A 593 5.55 -33.81 -1.04
CA TRP A 593 6.17 -32.73 -1.81
C TRP A 593 7.37 -33.24 -2.62
N ILE A 594 7.84 -32.43 -3.56
CA ILE A 594 9.05 -32.71 -4.33
C ILE A 594 10.20 -31.88 -3.79
N ALA A 595 11.30 -32.52 -3.37
CA ALA A 595 12.53 -31.85 -2.96
C ALA A 595 13.74 -32.64 -3.46
N ASP A 596 14.77 -31.93 -3.92
CA ASP A 596 16.01 -32.53 -4.44
C ASP A 596 15.79 -33.60 -5.53
N GLY A 597 14.76 -33.40 -6.36
CA GLY A 597 14.38 -34.33 -7.40
C GLY A 597 13.82 -35.67 -6.87
N ARG A 598 13.25 -35.69 -5.66
CA ARG A 598 12.60 -36.86 -5.07
C ARG A 598 11.24 -36.49 -4.49
N VAL A 599 10.32 -37.45 -4.54
CA VAL A 599 9.08 -37.38 -3.76
C VAL A 599 9.43 -37.64 -2.30
N ARG A 600 8.95 -36.78 -1.41
CA ARG A 600 9.01 -36.98 0.04
C ARG A 600 7.61 -36.86 0.62
N TRP A 601 7.34 -37.55 1.72
CA TRP A 601 6.09 -37.38 2.45
C TRP A 601 6.28 -37.51 3.95
N ILE A 602 5.29 -36.99 4.68
CA ILE A 602 5.18 -37.07 6.13
C ILE A 602 3.76 -37.48 6.50
N GLU A 603 3.62 -38.03 7.69
CA GLU A 603 2.34 -38.16 8.38
C GLU A 603 2.30 -37.22 9.58
N ARG A 604 1.24 -36.43 9.68
CA ARG A 604 0.99 -35.53 10.80
C ARG A 604 0.28 -36.28 11.92
N ALA A 605 0.59 -35.90 13.15
CA ALA A 605 -0.18 -36.31 14.31
C ALA A 605 -1.66 -35.92 14.12
N PRO A 606 -2.60 -36.72 14.63
CA PRO A 606 -4.04 -36.46 14.50
C PRO A 606 -4.47 -35.12 15.08
#